data_AF-A0AAV3XPI4-F1
#
_entry.id   AF-A0AAV3XPI4-F1
#
_cell.length_a   1.000
_cell.length_b   1.000
_cell.length_c   1.000
_cell.angle_alpha   90.00
_cell.angle_beta   90.00
_cell.angle_gamma   90.00
#
_symmetry.space_group_name_H-M   'P 1'
#
loop_
_entity.id
_entity.type
_entity.pdbx_description
1 polymer ?
#
loop_
_entity_poly.entity_id
_entity_poly.type
_entity_poly.pdbx_seq_one_letter_code
_entity_poly.pdbx_strand_id
1 'polypeptide(L)'
;MLEDQLFQQFETSATDLEKALRTLASSRTKTYYDETRDRINRDNYYASLPSINSLNPSELFHALKNLVEQRHKNKLSYKPATRLYPWVDLYPDLNLRSIYSGEVFNPEEIIREDFRTEQIRNLQIQKLRRTVSAMSAVETRQVLALIEARLPYNCEHVVPQSWFGKREPMKGDLHHLFTCEVKCNSYRGNHPFFDFPEFGESISDRCGKLSENKFEPTAGKGAVARATLYFLLRYPGEIDPTEKEYKVESLKTLLQWHHSYPVTEYEKHRNMAIFETQGNRNPLIDFPDWADKIAFRLGIE
;
A
#
# COMPACT_ATOMS: atom_id res chain seq x y z
N MET A 1 24.82 24.03 16.09
CA MET A 1 23.45 23.55 16.41
C MET A 1 22.62 23.25 15.15
N LEU A 2 22.35 24.20 14.25
CA LEU A 2 21.50 23.95 13.07
C LEU A 2 22.25 23.32 11.87
N GLU A 3 23.53 23.66 11.69
CA GLU A 3 24.42 22.98 10.73
C GLU A 3 24.66 21.53 11.16
N ASP A 4 24.83 21.27 12.46
CA ASP A 4 24.91 19.91 13.01
C ASP A 4 23.64 19.11 12.75
N GLN A 5 22.44 19.71 12.89
CA GLN A 5 21.17 19.04 12.56
C GLN A 5 21.05 18.70 11.06
N LEU A 6 21.52 19.59 10.19
CA LEU A 6 21.55 19.37 8.75
C LEU A 6 22.50 18.23 8.39
N PHE A 7 23.72 18.29 8.91
CA PHE A 7 24.74 17.27 8.71
C PHE A 7 24.25 15.90 9.21
N GLN A 8 23.65 15.84 10.40
CA GLN A 8 23.10 14.62 10.97
C GLN A 8 21.92 14.06 10.14
N GLN A 9 21.07 14.91 9.57
CA GLN A 9 19.97 14.48 8.69
C GLN A 9 20.50 13.96 7.35
N PHE A 10 21.52 14.60 6.78
CA PHE A 10 22.20 14.11 5.57
C PHE A 10 22.89 12.77 5.81
N GLU A 11 23.62 12.62 6.92
CA GLU A 11 24.26 11.35 7.30
C GLU A 11 23.23 10.24 7.52
N THR A 12 22.11 10.55 8.17
CA THR A 12 21.02 9.58 8.37
C THR A 12 20.42 9.13 7.04
N SER A 13 20.14 10.08 6.13
CA SER A 13 19.62 9.79 4.79
C SER A 13 20.59 8.96 3.96
N ALA A 14 21.90 9.27 4.00
CA ALA A 14 22.93 8.51 3.31
C ALA A 14 23.06 7.08 3.88
N THR A 15 22.99 6.93 5.19
CA THR A 15 23.02 5.64 5.88
C THR A 15 21.79 4.80 5.52
N ASP A 16 20.60 5.40 5.47
CA ASP A 16 19.36 4.73 5.09
C ASP A 16 19.38 4.27 3.62
N LEU A 17 19.92 5.09 2.71
CA LEU A 17 20.11 4.73 1.30
C LEU A 17 21.05 3.54 1.16
N GLU A 18 22.18 3.56 1.85
CA GLU A 18 23.13 2.45 1.81
C GLU A 18 22.51 1.15 2.33
N LYS A 19 21.75 1.21 3.43
CA LYS A 19 21.01 0.05 3.95
C LYS A 19 19.98 -0.48 2.94
N ALA A 20 19.22 0.41 2.31
CA ALA A 20 18.23 0.01 1.29
C ALA A 20 18.91 -0.70 0.11
N LEU A 21 20.02 -0.15 -0.40
CA LEU A 21 20.78 -0.75 -1.50
C LEU A 21 21.45 -2.07 -1.12
N ARG A 22 21.93 -2.22 0.12
CA ARG A 22 22.45 -3.49 0.64
C ARG A 22 21.36 -4.55 0.73
N THR A 23 20.16 -4.19 1.21
CA THR A 23 19.00 -5.11 1.21
C THR A 23 18.66 -5.54 -0.20
N LEU A 24 18.58 -4.61 -1.15
CA LEU A 24 18.36 -4.92 -2.57
C LEU A 24 19.46 -5.81 -3.14
N ALA A 25 20.73 -5.56 -2.84
CA ALA A 25 21.83 -6.40 -3.32
C ALA A 25 21.72 -7.83 -2.78
N SER A 26 21.32 -7.99 -1.52
CA SER A 26 21.14 -9.30 -0.90
C SER A 26 20.00 -10.12 -1.51
N SER A 27 18.96 -9.46 -2.05
CA SER A 27 17.80 -10.13 -2.65
C SER A 27 18.19 -11.04 -3.82
N ARG A 28 19.25 -10.69 -4.56
CA ARG A 28 19.79 -11.46 -5.70
C ARG A 28 20.31 -12.84 -5.33
N THR A 29 20.62 -13.05 -4.06
CA THR A 29 21.16 -14.33 -3.55
C THR A 29 20.19 -15.06 -2.63
N LYS A 30 19.10 -14.40 -2.24
CA LYS A 30 18.07 -14.95 -1.36
C LYS A 30 17.09 -15.77 -2.20
N THR A 31 16.56 -16.85 -1.64
CA THR A 31 15.38 -17.52 -2.19
C THR A 31 14.23 -16.51 -2.26
N TYR A 32 13.69 -16.28 -3.46
CA TYR A 32 12.63 -15.30 -3.70
C TYR A 32 11.40 -15.62 -2.84
N TYR A 33 10.86 -16.83 -2.99
CA TYR A 33 9.72 -17.30 -2.21
C TYR A 33 9.96 -18.72 -1.68
N ASP A 34 9.89 -18.89 -0.37
CA ASP A 34 9.99 -20.19 0.31
C ASP A 34 8.59 -20.64 0.74
N GLU A 35 7.92 -21.40 -0.14
CA GLU A 35 6.55 -21.85 0.07
C GLU A 35 6.39 -22.73 1.32
N THR A 36 7.39 -23.52 1.68
CA THR A 36 7.29 -24.42 2.84
C THR A 36 7.33 -23.63 4.14
N ARG A 37 8.29 -22.71 4.25
CA ARG A 37 8.37 -21.79 5.39
C ARG A 37 7.14 -20.90 5.48
N ASP A 38 6.69 -20.36 4.36
CA ASP A 38 5.52 -19.49 4.34
C ASP A 38 4.25 -20.23 4.79
N ARG A 39 4.05 -21.47 4.35
CA ARG A 39 2.94 -22.32 4.81
C ARG A 39 2.98 -22.55 6.32
N ILE A 40 4.15 -22.89 6.88
CA ILE A 40 4.30 -23.08 8.33
C ILE A 40 3.98 -21.79 9.09
N ASN A 41 4.51 -20.66 8.62
CA ASN A 41 4.26 -19.35 9.22
C ASN A 41 2.78 -18.95 9.16
N ARG A 42 2.13 -19.19 8.02
CA ARG A 42 0.70 -18.98 7.83
C ARG A 42 -0.11 -19.84 8.80
N ASP A 43 0.13 -21.15 8.83
CA ASP A 43 -0.67 -22.06 9.66
C ASP A 43 -0.51 -21.71 11.16
N ASN A 44 0.70 -21.37 11.61
CA ASN A 44 0.96 -20.85 12.96
C ASN A 44 0.26 -19.51 13.25
N TYR A 45 0.19 -18.62 12.25
CA TYR A 45 -0.44 -17.31 12.39
C TYR A 45 -1.94 -17.43 12.67
N TYR A 46 -2.61 -18.37 11.99
CA TYR A 46 -4.06 -18.59 12.09
C TYR A 46 -4.46 -19.66 13.12
N ALA A 47 -3.50 -20.33 13.78
CA ALA A 47 -3.74 -21.45 14.70
C ALA A 47 -4.67 -21.14 15.88
N SER A 48 -4.79 -19.87 16.28
CA SER A 48 -5.67 -19.44 17.38
C SER A 48 -7.11 -19.17 16.95
N LEU A 49 -7.41 -19.21 15.64
CA LEU A 49 -8.77 -18.99 15.18
C LEU A 49 -9.65 -20.22 15.43
N PRO A 50 -10.94 -20.03 15.74
CA PRO A 50 -11.93 -21.09 15.64
C PRO A 50 -11.96 -21.67 14.22
N SER A 51 -12.52 -22.87 14.08
CA SER A 51 -12.75 -23.45 12.77
C SER A 51 -13.54 -22.49 11.89
N ILE A 52 -13.03 -22.21 10.69
CA ILE A 52 -13.64 -21.26 9.77
C ILE A 52 -15.10 -21.61 9.44
N ASN A 53 -15.41 -22.92 9.41
CA ASN A 53 -16.74 -23.42 9.07
C ASN A 53 -17.73 -23.36 10.25
N SER A 54 -17.27 -23.04 11.46
CA SER A 54 -18.16 -22.82 12.62
C SER A 54 -18.56 -21.37 12.83
N LEU A 55 -17.97 -20.43 12.08
CA LEU A 55 -18.23 -19.00 12.22
C LEU A 55 -19.20 -18.54 11.13
N ASN A 56 -20.19 -17.74 11.52
CA ASN A 56 -20.98 -17.00 10.55
C ASN A 56 -20.16 -15.82 9.95
N PRO A 57 -20.61 -15.18 8.86
CA PRO A 57 -19.81 -14.16 8.19
C PRO A 57 -19.38 -12.96 9.02
N SER A 58 -20.22 -12.52 9.97
CA SER A 58 -19.90 -11.42 10.88
C SER A 58 -18.90 -11.85 11.95
N GLU A 59 -19.07 -13.05 12.52
CA GLU A 59 -18.13 -13.63 13.49
C GLU A 59 -16.74 -13.81 12.86
N LEU A 60 -16.70 -14.28 11.61
CA LEU A 60 -15.46 -14.43 10.87
C LEU A 60 -14.77 -13.07 10.63
N PHE A 61 -15.53 -12.06 10.20
CA PHE A 61 -15.02 -10.71 10.04
C PHE A 61 -14.35 -10.22 11.33
N HIS A 62 -15.04 -10.32 12.48
CA HIS A 62 -14.50 -9.87 13.75
C HIS A 62 -13.28 -10.70 14.21
N ALA A 63 -13.31 -12.01 14.03
CA ALA A 63 -12.19 -12.89 14.38
C ALA A 63 -10.92 -12.54 13.60
N LEU A 64 -11.05 -12.33 12.28
CA LEU A 64 -9.92 -11.95 11.43
C LEU A 64 -9.46 -10.51 11.68
N LYS A 65 -10.39 -9.56 11.83
CA LYS A 65 -10.07 -8.16 12.19
C LYS A 65 -9.23 -8.13 13.45
N ASN A 66 -9.67 -8.82 14.50
CA ASN A 66 -8.96 -8.88 15.78
C ASN A 66 -7.58 -9.53 15.62
N LEU A 67 -7.48 -10.63 14.87
CA LEU A 67 -6.19 -11.28 14.62
C LEU A 67 -5.21 -10.35 13.90
N VAL A 68 -5.60 -9.77 12.76
CA VAL A 68 -4.72 -8.89 11.96
C VAL A 68 -4.31 -7.66 12.76
N GLU A 69 -5.23 -7.09 13.54
CA GLU A 69 -4.92 -5.96 14.42
C GLU A 69 -3.92 -6.32 15.52
N GLN A 70 -4.16 -7.42 16.26
CA GLN A 70 -3.29 -7.86 17.36
C GLN A 70 -1.90 -8.27 16.87
N ARG A 71 -1.80 -8.79 15.64
CA ARG A 71 -0.54 -9.26 15.07
C ARG A 71 0.24 -8.17 14.33
N HIS A 72 -0.33 -6.98 14.11
CA HIS A 72 0.39 -5.84 13.54
C HIS A 72 1.33 -5.24 14.60
N LYS A 73 2.47 -5.90 14.80
CA LYS A 73 3.47 -5.59 15.85
C LYS A 73 4.28 -4.35 15.50
N ASN A 74 4.75 -4.23 14.26
CA ASN A 74 5.63 -3.15 13.84
C ASN A 74 4.87 -2.18 12.94
N LYS A 75 4.36 -1.11 13.54
CA LYS A 75 3.66 -0.01 12.84
C LYS A 75 4.72 0.90 12.19
N LEU A 76 4.99 0.65 10.92
CA LEU A 76 6.05 1.34 10.18
C LEU A 76 5.64 2.77 9.83
N SER A 77 6.62 3.66 9.71
CA SER A 77 6.40 4.95 9.07
C SER A 77 6.45 4.83 7.55
N TYR A 78 5.73 5.70 6.85
CA TYR A 78 5.73 5.75 5.39
C TYR A 78 7.12 6.12 4.81
N LYS A 79 7.89 5.10 4.46
CA LYS A 79 9.23 5.20 3.85
C LYS A 79 9.44 4.10 2.80
N PRO A 80 8.78 4.16 1.64
CA PRO A 80 8.76 3.06 0.68
C PRO A 80 10.17 2.69 0.17
N ALA A 81 11.07 3.67 0.00
CA ALA A 81 12.48 3.44 -0.37
C ALA A 81 13.27 2.52 0.57
N THR A 82 12.88 2.42 1.84
CA THR A 82 13.54 1.54 2.83
C THR A 82 12.70 0.34 3.23
N ARG A 83 11.38 0.39 3.05
CA ARG A 83 10.43 -0.61 3.56
C ARG A 83 9.77 -1.46 2.47
N LEU A 84 9.63 -0.94 1.26
CA LEU A 84 8.83 -1.53 0.19
C LEU A 84 9.73 -2.05 -0.94
N TYR A 85 10.40 -1.15 -1.66
CA TYR A 85 11.13 -1.48 -2.89
C TYR A 85 12.31 -2.44 -2.74
N PRO A 86 13.10 -2.42 -1.64
CA PRO A 86 14.29 -3.26 -1.57
C PRO A 86 14.03 -4.77 -1.52
N TRP A 87 12.80 -5.18 -1.15
CA TRP A 87 12.48 -6.60 -0.98
C TRP A 87 11.01 -6.93 -1.15
N VAL A 88 10.13 -6.20 -0.46
CA VAL A 88 8.70 -6.53 -0.39
C VAL A 88 8.08 -6.53 -1.78
N ASP A 89 8.27 -5.47 -2.54
CA ASP A 89 7.54 -5.23 -3.80
C ASP A 89 8.28 -5.74 -5.05
N LEU A 90 9.36 -6.50 -4.88
CA LEU A 90 10.08 -7.13 -5.99
C LEU A 90 9.23 -8.26 -6.59
N TYR A 91 9.19 -8.32 -7.91
CA TYR A 91 8.66 -9.45 -8.67
C TYR A 91 9.68 -10.61 -8.75
N PRO A 92 9.30 -11.80 -9.25
CA PRO A 92 10.21 -12.94 -9.35
C PRO A 92 11.48 -12.68 -10.18
N ASP A 93 11.41 -11.73 -11.12
CA ASP A 93 12.54 -11.25 -11.92
C ASP A 93 13.41 -10.19 -11.19
N LEU A 94 13.10 -9.92 -9.92
CA LEU A 94 13.75 -8.92 -9.05
C LEU A 94 13.63 -7.48 -9.56
N ASN A 95 12.68 -7.19 -10.46
CA ASN A 95 12.31 -5.84 -10.82
C ASN A 95 11.07 -5.37 -10.06
N LEU A 96 10.81 -4.07 -10.07
CA LEU A 96 9.53 -3.52 -9.62
C LEU A 96 8.58 -3.42 -10.80
N ARG A 97 7.28 -3.40 -10.54
CA ARG A 97 6.28 -3.11 -11.56
C ARG A 97 5.22 -2.15 -11.04
N SER A 98 4.75 -1.27 -11.90
CA SER A 98 3.62 -0.42 -11.62
C SER A 98 2.39 -1.26 -11.34
N ILE A 99 1.71 -0.98 -10.23
CA ILE A 99 0.44 -1.62 -9.91
C ILE A 99 -0.66 -1.32 -10.92
N TYR A 100 -0.60 -0.18 -11.63
CA TYR A 100 -1.66 0.26 -12.54
C TYR A 100 -1.34 0.03 -14.01
N SER A 101 -0.11 0.35 -14.46
CA SER A 101 0.27 0.20 -15.87
C SER A 101 0.99 -1.12 -16.18
N GLY A 102 1.54 -1.79 -15.17
CA GLY A 102 2.42 -2.94 -15.33
C GLY A 102 3.82 -2.59 -15.86
N GLU A 103 4.16 -1.31 -16.02
CA GLU A 103 5.49 -0.85 -16.43
C GLU A 103 6.57 -1.38 -15.46
N VAL A 104 7.69 -1.86 -16.01
CA VAL A 104 8.79 -2.46 -15.25
C VAL A 104 9.82 -1.39 -14.90
N PHE A 105 10.29 -1.38 -13.65
CA PHE A 105 11.31 -0.46 -13.18
C PHE A 105 12.52 -1.19 -12.60
N ASN A 106 13.69 -0.55 -12.77
CA ASN A 106 14.87 -0.91 -12.02
C ASN A 106 14.70 -0.47 -10.55
N PRO A 107 14.76 -1.39 -9.57
CA PRO A 107 14.55 -1.05 -8.16
C PRO A 107 15.59 -0.07 -7.60
N GLU A 108 16.84 -0.13 -8.06
CA GLU A 108 17.87 0.79 -7.60
C GLU A 108 17.59 2.23 -8.03
N GLU A 109 17.08 2.42 -9.26
CA GLU A 109 16.70 3.73 -9.77
C GLU A 109 15.56 4.34 -8.96
N ILE A 110 14.50 3.56 -8.71
CA ILE A 110 13.34 3.98 -7.92
C ILE A 110 13.74 4.32 -6.47
N ILE A 111 14.57 3.49 -5.83
CA ILE A 111 15.08 3.77 -4.48
C ILE A 111 15.83 5.11 -4.48
N ARG A 112 16.79 5.29 -5.40
CA ARG A 112 17.60 6.52 -5.47
C ARG A 112 16.75 7.75 -5.77
N GLU A 113 15.74 7.64 -6.63
CA GLU A 113 14.82 8.73 -6.94
C GLU A 113 14.00 9.13 -5.71
N ASP A 114 13.39 8.19 -5.00
CA ASP A 114 12.60 8.51 -3.80
C ASP A 114 13.46 9.12 -2.68
N PHE A 115 14.72 8.69 -2.51
CA PHE A 115 15.66 9.33 -1.60
C PHE A 115 16.00 10.78 -2.01
N ARG A 116 16.20 11.06 -3.31
CA ARG A 116 16.38 12.43 -3.80
C ARG A 116 15.15 13.28 -3.54
N THR A 117 13.96 12.73 -3.80
CA THR A 117 12.68 13.38 -3.53
C THR A 117 12.53 13.73 -2.04
N GLU A 118 12.88 12.81 -1.14
CA GLU A 118 12.89 13.05 0.31
C GLU A 118 13.87 14.17 0.71
N GLN A 119 15.09 14.17 0.16
CA GLN A 119 16.08 15.21 0.41
C GLN A 119 15.59 16.59 -0.04
N ILE A 120 15.00 16.69 -1.25
CA ILE A 120 14.45 17.96 -1.76
C ILE A 120 13.28 18.42 -0.88
N ARG A 121 12.36 17.53 -0.49
CA ARG A 121 11.25 17.85 0.43
C ARG A 121 11.78 18.42 1.74
N ASN A 122 12.77 17.75 2.35
CA ASN A 122 13.36 18.19 3.62
C ASN A 122 14.00 19.59 3.51
N LEU A 123 14.73 19.85 2.43
CA LEU A 123 15.32 21.17 2.16
C LEU A 123 14.24 22.25 1.97
N GLN A 124 13.14 21.96 1.26
CA GLN A 124 12.04 22.91 1.10
C GLN A 124 11.34 23.21 2.42
N ILE A 125 11.08 22.19 3.24
CA ILE A 125 10.48 22.34 4.58
C ILE A 125 11.40 23.18 5.48
N GLN A 126 12.70 22.95 5.43
CA GLN A 126 13.64 23.72 6.23
C GLN A 126 13.71 25.18 5.78
N LYS A 127 13.72 25.44 4.46
CA LYS A 127 13.63 26.82 3.92
C LYS A 127 12.36 27.51 4.40
N LEU A 128 11.21 26.85 4.31
CA LEU A 128 9.94 27.38 4.80
C LEU A 128 10.02 27.78 6.29
N ARG A 129 10.57 26.91 7.14
CA ARG A 129 10.76 27.19 8.58
C ARG A 129 11.66 28.41 8.84
N ARG A 130 12.60 28.71 7.96
CA ARG A 130 13.49 29.88 8.08
C ARG A 130 12.83 31.16 7.57
N THR A 131 12.03 31.08 6.51
CA THR A 131 11.45 32.24 5.84
C THR A 131 10.16 32.72 6.51
N VAL A 132 9.49 31.86 7.28
CA VAL A 132 8.19 32.21 7.87
C VAL A 132 8.20 32.08 9.39
N SER A 133 8.44 33.21 10.05
CA SER A 133 8.50 33.31 11.52
C SER A 133 7.12 33.26 12.20
N ALA A 134 6.00 33.26 11.44
CA ALA A 134 4.67 33.46 12.00
C ALA A 134 3.51 32.74 11.25
N MET A 135 3.74 31.56 10.66
CA MET A 135 2.65 30.78 10.08
C MET A 135 1.81 30.10 11.17
N SER A 136 0.49 30.14 11.01
CA SER A 136 -0.41 29.31 11.80
C SER A 136 -0.18 27.82 11.51
N ALA A 137 -0.65 26.95 12.40
CA ALA A 137 -0.61 25.51 12.20
C ALA A 137 -1.42 25.06 10.96
N VAL A 138 -2.44 25.82 10.56
CA VAL A 138 -3.24 25.53 9.37
C VAL A 138 -2.45 25.83 8.11
N GLU A 139 -1.88 27.03 8.00
CA GLU A 139 -1.06 27.42 6.85
C GLU A 139 0.16 26.50 6.71
N THR A 140 0.79 26.14 7.84
CA THR A 140 1.93 25.22 7.84
C THR A 140 1.53 23.88 7.22
N ARG A 141 0.38 23.31 7.63
CA ARG A 141 -0.13 22.06 7.05
C ARG A 141 -0.43 22.17 5.57
N GLN A 142 -1.01 23.30 5.12
CA GLN A 142 -1.29 23.52 3.70
C GLN A 142 -0.02 23.58 2.86
N VAL A 143 1.00 24.30 3.32
CA VAL A 143 2.27 24.37 2.57
C VAL A 143 2.99 23.03 2.56
N LEU A 144 2.99 22.29 3.67
CA LEU A 144 3.55 20.93 3.71
C LEU A 144 2.84 20.00 2.72
N ALA A 145 1.51 20.07 2.62
CA ALA A 145 0.74 19.32 1.63
C ALA A 145 1.10 19.69 0.18
N LEU A 146 1.33 20.98 -0.10
CA LEU A 146 1.78 21.44 -1.43
C LEU A 146 3.18 20.92 -1.79
N ILE A 147 4.10 20.87 -0.82
CA ILE A 147 5.44 20.29 -1.02
C ILE A 147 5.31 18.79 -1.32
N GLU A 148 4.49 18.06 -0.56
CA GLU A 148 4.25 16.63 -0.77
C GLU A 148 3.69 16.35 -2.17
N ALA A 149 2.71 17.15 -2.61
CA ALA A 149 2.06 17.02 -3.92
C ALA A 149 2.96 17.34 -5.11
N ARG A 150 3.93 18.25 -4.96
CA ARG A 150 4.89 18.61 -6.04
C ARG A 150 6.04 17.63 -6.19
N LEU A 151 6.31 16.86 -5.15
CA LEU A 151 7.45 15.94 -5.07
C LEU A 151 6.95 14.55 -4.66
N PRO A 152 5.98 13.92 -5.35
CA PRO A 152 5.42 12.64 -4.96
C PRO A 152 6.47 11.51 -5.05
N TYR A 153 6.25 10.45 -4.28
CA TYR A 153 7.03 9.22 -4.37
C TYR A 153 6.47 8.30 -5.44
N ASN A 154 7.29 7.35 -5.92
CA ASN A 154 6.86 6.28 -6.84
C ASN A 154 6.09 5.16 -6.12
N CYS A 155 5.18 5.54 -5.21
CA CYS A 155 4.40 4.63 -4.38
C CYS A 155 2.92 5.02 -4.42
N GLU A 156 2.07 4.03 -4.65
CA GLU A 156 0.62 4.11 -4.56
C GLU A 156 0.14 3.67 -3.17
N HIS A 157 -0.84 4.40 -2.64
CA HIS A 157 -1.73 3.92 -1.59
C HIS A 157 -3.04 3.49 -2.25
N VAL A 158 -3.29 2.19 -2.41
CA VAL A 158 -4.48 1.73 -3.17
C VAL A 158 -5.79 2.16 -2.50
N VAL A 159 -5.78 2.29 -1.17
CA VAL A 159 -6.77 3.08 -0.43
C VAL A 159 -6.22 4.51 -0.27
N PRO A 160 -6.83 5.53 -0.91
CA PRO A 160 -6.32 6.90 -0.89
C PRO A 160 -6.09 7.44 0.53
N GLN A 161 -4.93 8.07 0.73
CA GLN A 161 -4.61 8.63 2.04
C GLN A 161 -5.58 9.73 2.51
N SER A 162 -6.31 10.36 1.58
CA SER A 162 -7.32 11.35 1.91
C SER A 162 -8.50 10.77 2.68
N TRP A 163 -8.84 9.49 2.49
CA TRP A 163 -10.01 8.85 3.10
C TRP A 163 -9.81 8.64 4.61
N PHE A 164 -8.59 8.26 5.03
CA PHE A 164 -8.26 8.04 6.44
C PHE A 164 -7.44 9.20 7.08
N GLY A 165 -7.39 10.36 6.43
CA GLY A 165 -6.72 11.56 6.95
C GLY A 165 -5.19 11.42 7.10
N LYS A 166 -4.54 10.59 6.29
CA LYS A 166 -3.09 10.31 6.32
C LYS A 166 -2.58 9.79 7.67
N ARG A 167 -3.45 9.21 8.51
CA ARG A 167 -3.12 8.75 9.86
C ARG A 167 -2.29 7.47 9.85
N GLU A 168 -1.41 7.36 10.84
CA GLU A 168 -0.75 6.10 11.16
C GLU A 168 -1.67 5.21 12.02
N PRO A 169 -1.61 3.87 11.92
CA PRO A 169 -0.62 3.09 11.16
C PRO A 169 -0.99 2.85 9.69
N MET A 170 -2.14 3.33 9.23
CA MET A 170 -2.63 3.08 7.87
C MET A 170 -1.66 3.60 6.82
N LYS A 171 -1.10 4.80 6.98
CA LYS A 171 -0.19 5.40 6.00
C LYS A 171 1.05 4.54 5.72
N GLY A 172 1.59 3.86 6.74
CA GLY A 172 2.77 3.00 6.62
C GLY A 172 2.50 1.50 6.44
N ASP A 173 1.23 1.06 6.35
CA ASP A 173 0.89 -0.36 6.23
C ASP A 173 1.15 -0.90 4.82
N LEU A 174 2.22 -1.69 4.67
CA LEU A 174 2.72 -2.26 3.42
C LEU A 174 1.72 -3.13 2.66
N HIS A 175 0.66 -3.63 3.31
CA HIS A 175 -0.36 -4.45 2.63
C HIS A 175 -1.16 -3.67 1.58
N HIS A 176 -1.14 -2.33 1.61
CA HIS A 176 -1.80 -1.50 0.60
C HIS A 176 -0.87 -0.47 -0.08
N LEU A 177 0.45 -0.65 0.08
CA LEU A 177 1.46 0.14 -0.62
C LEU A 177 2.07 -0.63 -1.78
N PHE A 178 2.16 -0.01 -2.95
CA PHE A 178 2.71 -0.63 -4.17
C PHE A 178 3.53 0.37 -4.97
N THR A 179 4.51 -0.13 -5.73
CA THR A 179 5.23 0.70 -6.69
C THR A 179 4.28 1.19 -7.78
N CYS A 180 4.36 2.48 -8.11
CA CYS A 180 3.53 3.10 -9.13
C CYS A 180 4.21 4.38 -9.64
N GLU A 181 4.13 4.65 -10.94
CA GLU A 181 4.60 5.92 -11.48
C GLU A 181 3.81 7.06 -10.88
N VAL A 182 4.52 8.17 -10.61
CA VAL A 182 3.90 9.44 -10.24
C VAL A 182 2.76 9.82 -11.20
N LYS A 183 2.91 9.59 -12.51
CA LYS A 183 1.87 9.86 -13.51
C LYS A 183 0.62 9.00 -13.24
N CYS A 184 0.77 7.70 -13.06
CA CYS A 184 -0.38 6.80 -12.89
C CYS A 184 -1.07 6.96 -11.55
N ASN A 185 -0.31 7.19 -10.47
CA ASN A 185 -0.85 7.58 -9.17
C ASN A 185 -1.67 8.88 -9.28
N SER A 186 -1.10 9.92 -9.92
CA SER A 186 -1.82 11.18 -10.13
C SER A 186 -3.05 11.03 -11.02
N TYR A 187 -2.99 10.20 -12.06
CA TYR A 187 -4.10 9.92 -12.97
C TYR A 187 -5.25 9.19 -12.26
N ARG A 188 -4.93 8.23 -11.39
CA ARG A 188 -5.92 7.54 -10.55
C ARG A 188 -6.54 8.47 -9.51
N GLY A 189 -5.78 9.41 -8.96
CA GLY A 189 -6.25 10.37 -7.96
C GLY A 189 -6.75 9.70 -6.67
N ASN A 190 -7.96 10.04 -6.24
CA ASN A 190 -8.64 9.40 -5.10
C ASN A 190 -9.90 8.66 -5.53
N HIS A 191 -9.97 8.24 -6.78
CA HIS A 191 -11.16 7.62 -7.35
C HIS A 191 -11.32 6.17 -6.88
N PRO A 192 -12.52 5.75 -6.45
CA PRO A 192 -12.80 4.36 -6.15
C PRO A 192 -12.68 3.47 -7.38
N PHE A 193 -12.35 2.20 -7.13
CA PHE A 193 -12.25 1.21 -8.18
C PHE A 193 -13.62 0.84 -8.75
N PHE A 194 -13.67 0.72 -10.06
CA PHE A 194 -14.85 0.33 -10.82
C PHE A 194 -14.44 -0.52 -12.02
N ASP A 195 -15.30 -1.45 -12.43
CA ASP A 195 -15.11 -2.25 -13.63
C ASP A 195 -16.01 -1.66 -14.73
N PHE A 196 -15.41 -0.91 -15.66
CA PHE A 196 -16.18 -0.33 -16.75
C PHE A 196 -16.60 -1.42 -17.73
N PRO A 197 -17.79 -1.29 -18.35
CA PRO A 197 -18.15 -2.14 -19.48
C PRO A 197 -17.10 -2.00 -20.59
N GLU A 198 -16.95 -3.07 -21.39
CA GLU A 198 -16.01 -3.09 -22.51
C GLU A 198 -16.30 -1.95 -23.52
N PHE A 199 -17.58 -1.67 -23.74
CA PHE A 199 -18.06 -0.56 -24.56
C PHE A 199 -18.68 0.51 -23.66
N GLY A 200 -18.16 1.73 -23.70
CA GLY A 200 -18.67 2.86 -22.93
C GLY A 200 -17.77 4.10 -23.01
N GLU A 201 -18.27 5.22 -22.51
CA GLU A 201 -17.52 6.48 -22.43
C GLU A 201 -16.57 6.47 -21.22
N SER A 202 -15.32 6.12 -21.47
CA SER A 202 -14.23 6.28 -20.51
C SER A 202 -12.98 6.82 -21.20
N ILE A 203 -12.23 7.64 -20.50
CA ILE A 203 -10.92 8.09 -20.97
C ILE A 203 -9.94 6.97 -20.68
N SER A 204 -9.27 6.45 -21.70
CA SER A 204 -8.25 5.40 -21.56
C SER A 204 -6.85 6.00 -21.60
N ASP A 205 -6.01 5.63 -20.64
CA ASP A 205 -4.56 5.86 -20.62
C ASP A 205 -3.86 4.51 -20.33
N ARG A 206 -2.53 4.44 -20.51
CA ARG A 206 -1.75 3.24 -20.12
C ARG A 206 -1.96 2.84 -18.66
N CYS A 207 -2.27 3.81 -17.80
CA CYS A 207 -2.53 3.59 -16.37
C CYS A 207 -3.88 2.90 -16.10
N GLY A 208 -4.88 3.10 -16.96
CA GLY A 208 -6.23 2.60 -16.75
C GLY A 208 -7.30 3.44 -17.44
N LYS A 209 -8.56 3.14 -17.14
CA LYS A 209 -9.73 3.90 -17.58
C LYS A 209 -10.23 4.81 -16.46
N LEU A 210 -10.64 6.02 -16.83
CA LEU A 210 -11.21 7.01 -15.92
C LEU A 210 -12.51 7.58 -16.49
N SER A 211 -13.57 7.57 -15.67
CA SER A 211 -14.84 8.22 -15.97
C SER A 211 -15.63 8.48 -14.70
N GLU A 212 -16.36 9.60 -14.62
CA GLU A 212 -17.26 9.93 -13.49
C GLU A 212 -16.65 9.74 -12.09
N ASN A 213 -15.40 10.16 -11.89
CA ASN A 213 -14.65 9.98 -10.65
C ASN A 213 -14.45 8.51 -10.21
N LYS A 214 -14.47 7.57 -11.16
CA LYS A 214 -14.19 6.15 -10.95
C LYS A 214 -13.01 5.71 -11.81
N PHE A 215 -12.29 4.70 -11.35
CA PHE A 215 -11.07 4.25 -11.99
C PHE A 215 -11.01 2.73 -12.15
N GLU A 216 -10.58 2.27 -13.32
CA GLU A 216 -10.28 0.86 -13.61
C GLU A 216 -8.81 0.77 -14.02
N PRO A 217 -7.95 0.10 -13.27
CA PRO A 217 -6.54 -0.01 -13.63
C PRO A 217 -6.34 -0.98 -14.80
N THR A 218 -5.33 -0.72 -15.64
CA THR A 218 -4.93 -1.62 -16.74
C THR A 218 -4.38 -2.95 -16.20
N ALA A 219 -3.58 -2.89 -15.14
CA ALA A 219 -2.95 -4.01 -14.47
C ALA A 219 -3.37 -4.07 -12.98
N GLY A 220 -2.95 -5.14 -12.28
CA GLY A 220 -3.02 -5.20 -10.82
C GLY A 220 -4.41 -5.35 -10.20
N LYS A 221 -5.50 -5.51 -10.98
CA LYS A 221 -6.89 -5.64 -10.50
C LYS A 221 -7.06 -6.59 -9.29
N GLY A 222 -6.49 -7.80 -9.36
CA GLY A 222 -6.56 -8.76 -8.25
C GLY A 222 -5.84 -8.30 -6.98
N ALA A 223 -4.63 -7.74 -7.13
CA ALA A 223 -3.82 -7.28 -6.01
C ALA A 223 -4.44 -6.05 -5.32
N VAL A 224 -4.94 -5.08 -6.10
CA VAL A 224 -5.63 -3.91 -5.53
C VAL A 224 -6.93 -4.31 -4.83
N ALA A 225 -7.68 -5.27 -5.40
CA ALA A 225 -8.89 -5.78 -4.78
C ALA A 225 -8.60 -6.41 -3.41
N ARG A 226 -7.63 -7.33 -3.33
CA ARG A 226 -7.23 -7.99 -2.07
C ARG A 226 -6.66 -7.02 -1.05
N ALA A 227 -5.90 -6.03 -1.48
CA ALA A 227 -5.36 -4.99 -0.61
C ALA A 227 -6.45 -4.07 -0.04
N THR A 228 -7.43 -3.67 -0.87
CA THR A 228 -8.59 -2.88 -0.43
C THR A 228 -9.50 -3.68 0.51
N LEU A 229 -9.82 -4.94 0.18
CA LEU A 229 -10.61 -5.81 1.07
C LEU A 229 -9.90 -6.08 2.40
N TYR A 230 -8.58 -6.26 2.39
CA TYR A 230 -7.76 -6.30 3.61
C TYR A 230 -7.88 -5.00 4.41
N PHE A 231 -7.83 -3.84 3.76
CA PHE A 231 -7.93 -2.55 4.44
C PHE A 231 -9.27 -2.41 5.16
N LEU A 232 -10.39 -2.75 4.49
CA LEU A 232 -11.73 -2.77 5.09
C LEU A 232 -11.82 -3.71 6.30
N LEU A 233 -11.16 -4.87 6.23
CA LEU A 233 -11.11 -5.82 7.33
C LEU A 233 -10.26 -5.31 8.50
N ARG A 234 -9.10 -4.69 8.21
CA ARG A 234 -8.15 -4.24 9.23
C ARG A 234 -8.56 -2.92 9.87
N TYR A 235 -9.16 -2.02 9.12
CA TYR A 235 -9.46 -0.63 9.48
C TYR A 235 -10.95 -0.30 9.25
N PRO A 236 -11.88 -1.03 9.89
CA PRO A 236 -13.31 -0.76 9.73
C PRO A 236 -13.66 0.67 10.16
N GLY A 237 -14.51 1.34 9.37
CA GLY A 237 -14.97 2.71 9.63
C GLY A 237 -14.00 3.83 9.21
N GLU A 238 -12.92 3.50 8.51
CA GLU A 238 -11.96 4.48 7.97
C GLU A 238 -12.27 4.90 6.53
N ILE A 239 -13.27 4.27 5.89
CA ILE A 239 -13.76 4.62 4.56
C ILE A 239 -15.21 5.04 4.71
N ASP A 240 -15.53 6.26 4.28
CA ASP A 240 -16.88 6.81 4.38
C ASP A 240 -17.82 6.16 3.35
N PRO A 241 -19.07 5.81 3.71
CA PRO A 241 -20.04 5.15 2.83
C PRO A 241 -20.63 6.10 1.75
N THR A 242 -19.78 6.61 0.86
CA THR A 242 -20.13 7.63 -0.14
C THR A 242 -19.70 7.24 -1.55
N GLU A 243 -20.27 7.90 -2.57
CA GLU A 243 -19.85 7.72 -3.98
C GLU A 243 -18.41 8.16 -4.26
N LYS A 244 -17.84 9.01 -3.38
CA LYS A 244 -16.46 9.52 -3.53
C LYS A 244 -15.42 8.56 -2.96
N GLU A 245 -15.86 7.66 -2.07
CA GLU A 245 -15.03 6.61 -1.48
C GLU A 245 -15.67 5.26 -1.81
N TYR A 246 -16.12 4.47 -0.84
CA TYR A 246 -16.83 3.22 -1.14
C TYR A 246 -18.18 3.13 -0.47
N LYS A 247 -19.15 2.66 -1.24
CA LYS A 247 -20.40 2.12 -0.68
C LYS A 247 -20.33 0.60 -0.63
N VAL A 248 -21.32 -0.02 0.02
CA VAL A 248 -21.44 -1.47 0.08
C VAL A 248 -21.53 -2.08 -1.34
N GLU A 249 -22.15 -1.39 -2.30
CA GLU A 249 -22.24 -1.83 -3.68
C GLU A 249 -20.86 -1.91 -4.37
N SER A 250 -19.90 -1.08 -3.93
CA SER A 250 -18.53 -1.09 -4.47
C SER A 250 -17.78 -2.38 -4.13
N LEU A 251 -18.20 -3.13 -3.10
CA LEU A 251 -17.63 -4.44 -2.77
C LEU A 251 -17.79 -5.44 -3.91
N LYS A 252 -18.83 -5.31 -4.73
CA LYS A 252 -19.08 -6.21 -5.87
C LYS A 252 -17.89 -6.21 -6.83
N THR A 253 -17.36 -5.04 -7.18
CA THR A 253 -16.20 -4.90 -8.06
C THR A 253 -14.97 -5.56 -7.46
N LEU A 254 -14.69 -5.29 -6.17
CA LEU A 254 -13.52 -5.83 -5.49
C LEU A 254 -13.58 -7.35 -5.39
N LEU A 255 -14.73 -7.92 -5.00
CA LEU A 255 -14.90 -9.38 -4.95
C LEU A 255 -14.82 -10.00 -6.35
N GLN A 256 -15.45 -9.40 -7.35
CA GLN A 256 -15.36 -9.87 -8.74
C GLN A 256 -13.90 -9.92 -9.24
N TRP A 257 -13.11 -8.88 -9.00
CA TRP A 257 -11.69 -8.88 -9.36
C TRP A 257 -10.88 -9.87 -8.53
N HIS A 258 -11.17 -10.03 -7.24
CA HIS A 258 -10.53 -11.06 -6.41
C HIS A 258 -10.70 -12.46 -7.00
N HIS A 259 -11.91 -12.82 -7.47
CA HIS A 259 -12.16 -14.12 -8.10
C HIS A 259 -11.58 -14.24 -9.50
N SER A 260 -11.65 -13.16 -10.29
CA SER A 260 -11.21 -13.17 -11.70
C SER A 260 -9.69 -13.22 -11.84
N TYR A 261 -8.96 -12.74 -10.84
CA TYR A 261 -7.50 -12.64 -10.84
C TYR A 261 -6.90 -13.40 -9.65
N PRO A 262 -6.50 -14.68 -9.84
CA PRO A 262 -5.94 -15.51 -8.78
C PRO A 262 -4.70 -14.90 -8.11
N VAL A 263 -4.43 -15.34 -6.87
CA VAL A 263 -3.23 -14.94 -6.13
C VAL A 263 -1.98 -15.41 -6.86
N THR A 264 -1.06 -14.48 -7.11
CA THR A 264 0.21 -14.72 -7.80
C THR A 264 1.36 -15.06 -6.83
N GLU A 265 2.46 -15.61 -7.35
CA GLU A 265 3.68 -15.82 -6.54
C GLU A 265 4.22 -14.50 -5.96
N TYR A 266 4.15 -13.42 -6.74
CA TYR A 266 4.47 -12.06 -6.29
C TYR A 266 3.68 -11.66 -5.03
N GLU A 267 2.37 -11.92 -5.01
CA GLU A 267 1.53 -11.58 -3.86
C GLU A 267 1.84 -12.47 -2.65
N LYS A 268 2.13 -13.76 -2.86
CA LYS A 268 2.55 -14.67 -1.78
C LYS A 268 3.88 -14.22 -1.18
N HIS A 269 4.87 -13.92 -2.01
CA HIS A 269 6.15 -13.33 -1.61
C HIS A 269 5.96 -12.06 -0.80
N ARG A 270 5.15 -11.12 -1.31
CA ARG A 270 4.81 -9.89 -0.60
C ARG A 270 4.21 -10.16 0.77
N ASN A 271 3.20 -11.02 0.85
CA ASN A 271 2.52 -11.31 2.11
C ASN A 271 3.50 -11.93 3.14
N MET A 272 4.39 -12.83 2.70
CA MET A 272 5.48 -13.37 3.52
C MET A 272 6.46 -12.29 3.99
N ALA A 273 6.95 -11.44 3.09
CA ALA A 273 7.89 -10.37 3.39
C ALA A 273 7.30 -9.31 4.34
N ILE A 274 6.02 -8.97 4.14
CA ILE A 274 5.29 -8.05 5.02
C ILE A 274 5.07 -8.69 6.38
N PHE A 275 4.73 -9.99 6.45
CA PHE A 275 4.63 -10.70 7.73
C PHE A 275 5.93 -10.64 8.54
N GLU A 276 7.07 -10.87 7.88
CA GLU A 276 8.39 -10.77 8.51
C GLU A 276 8.69 -9.36 9.04
N THR A 277 8.16 -8.32 8.38
CA THR A 277 8.46 -6.92 8.70
C THR A 277 7.45 -6.30 9.68
N GLN A 278 6.15 -6.48 9.47
CA GLN A 278 5.05 -5.88 10.23
C GLN A 278 4.43 -6.82 11.27
N GLY A 279 4.53 -8.13 11.06
CA GLY A 279 3.97 -9.17 11.93
C GLY A 279 2.56 -9.63 11.57
N ASN A 280 1.84 -8.92 10.70
CA ASN A 280 0.49 -9.27 10.26
C ASN A 280 0.44 -9.74 8.80
N ARG A 281 -0.55 -10.59 8.49
CA ARG A 281 -0.78 -11.19 7.16
C ARG A 281 -2.10 -10.70 6.56
N ASN A 282 -2.18 -10.67 5.23
CA ASN A 282 -3.42 -10.48 4.49
C ASN A 282 -4.13 -11.84 4.30
N PRO A 283 -5.28 -12.08 4.98
CA PRO A 283 -5.98 -13.37 4.90
C PRO A 283 -6.42 -13.77 3.49
N LEU A 284 -6.62 -12.79 2.59
CA LEU A 284 -7.13 -13.03 1.25
C LEU A 284 -6.04 -13.46 0.26
N ILE A 285 -4.77 -13.31 0.65
CA ILE A 285 -3.63 -13.91 -0.06
C ILE A 285 -3.39 -15.34 0.44
N ASP A 286 -3.52 -15.54 1.75
CA ASP A 286 -3.28 -16.84 2.39
C ASP A 286 -4.39 -17.87 2.14
N PHE A 287 -5.64 -17.41 2.17
CA PHE A 287 -6.86 -18.20 1.97
C PHE A 287 -7.86 -17.42 1.11
N PRO A 288 -7.69 -17.40 -0.23
CA PRO A 288 -8.53 -16.62 -1.13
C PRO A 288 -10.02 -16.96 -1.01
N ASP A 289 -10.36 -18.23 -0.75
CA ASP A 289 -11.74 -18.71 -0.61
C ASP A 289 -12.47 -18.16 0.62
N TRP A 290 -11.76 -17.50 1.55
CA TRP A 290 -12.40 -16.86 2.69
C TRP A 290 -13.14 -15.58 2.31
N ALA A 291 -12.85 -14.99 1.13
CA ALA A 291 -13.51 -13.77 0.67
C ALA A 291 -15.05 -13.91 0.66
N ASP A 292 -15.57 -15.06 0.23
CA ASP A 292 -17.02 -15.34 0.15
C ASP A 292 -17.68 -15.54 1.52
N LYS A 293 -16.88 -15.74 2.57
CA LYS A 293 -17.35 -16.01 3.93
C LYS A 293 -17.27 -14.79 4.82
N ILE A 294 -16.62 -13.70 4.42
CA ILE A 294 -16.38 -12.53 5.26
C ILE A 294 -17.45 -11.47 4.99
N ALA A 295 -18.07 -10.94 6.05
CA ALA A 295 -19.01 -9.83 5.94
C ALA A 295 -18.31 -8.47 5.76
N PHE A 296 -17.68 -8.22 4.60
CA PHE A 296 -16.91 -6.99 4.34
C PHE A 296 -17.70 -5.67 4.46
N ARG A 297 -19.04 -5.71 4.38
CA ARG A 297 -19.90 -4.55 4.63
C ARG A 297 -19.64 -3.92 6.01
N LEU A 298 -19.26 -4.72 7.01
CA LEU A 298 -18.90 -4.26 8.35
C LEU A 298 -17.60 -3.43 8.39
N GLY A 299 -16.84 -3.40 7.30
CA GLY A 299 -15.69 -2.50 7.14
C GLY A 299 -16.06 -1.09 6.67
N ILE A 300 -17.27 -0.93 6.11
CA ILE A 300 -17.81 0.31 5.53
C ILE A 300 -18.92 0.91 6.42
N GLU A 301 -19.72 0.06 7.07
CA GLU A 301 -20.84 0.43 7.96
C GLU A 301 -20.40 1.00 9.32
#